data_AF-A0A9E5LPK0-F1
#
_entry.id   AF-A0A9E5LPK0-F1
#
_cell.length_a   1.000
_cell.length_b   1.000
_cell.length_c   1.000
_cell.angle_alpha   90.00
_cell.angle_beta   90.00
_cell.angle_gamma   90.00
#
_symmetry.space_group_name_H-M   'P 1'
#
loop_
_entity.id
_entity.type
_entity.pdbx_description
1 polymer ?
#
loop_
_entity_poly.entity_id
_entity_poly.type
_entity_poly.pdbx_seq_one_letter_code
_entity_poly.pdbx_strand_id
1 'polypeptide(L)'
;MAGGQPPEPGIRADPVDGCHQARLPQAGAGPEGRGQDLDQHGDFLDSHRVRALGTAPGGRAHPRSPDGNQHQLHPMKSLSSRRFAASSGVALIVVLWAVALISVAMLGLAAILQRQLGQEVAALQNARAVLVAESGLQMALHPQIQPAMTTEASRLLSEQLKQGWAVPVRFEVGAEDLRGEDGKINLNSFDANTPAGREFLRRVLTNLLGSWDVNPTTSSAFIDGLTDYLDADKNAAGSNEATEIPGRIDGPLERLDDLAKISGWNAVLEEATVKNWQDKFTIYGSGKLSLKNADQDVIEAWLGLSAGAAAEFVRVRLGPDQVFGSQDDLVNPALLGSLSPEIQARVNLASEDLWRVTSTGYVGEVKRTVVALISRNPPQVKARWVRENRE
;
A
#
# COMPACT_ATOMS: atom_id res chain seq x y z
N MET A 1 43.36 8.84 76.31
CA MET A 1 44.67 8.27 75.90
C MET A 1 44.82 6.91 76.56
N ALA A 2 44.59 5.85 75.79
CA ALA A 2 44.88 4.44 76.07
C ALA A 2 44.71 3.76 74.70
N GLY A 3 45.77 3.25 74.09
CA GLY A 3 46.18 1.83 74.20
C GLY A 3 45.55 1.09 73.01
N GLY A 4 46.19 0.24 72.24
CA GLY A 4 47.42 -0.53 72.33
C GLY A 4 47.32 -1.58 71.20
N GLN A 5 48.43 -1.84 70.53
CA GLN A 5 48.63 -2.61 69.29
C GLN A 5 48.76 -4.13 69.58
N PRO A 6 49.14 -5.01 68.62
CA PRO A 6 48.45 -5.71 67.50
C PRO A 6 48.28 -7.24 67.82
N PRO A 7 48.14 -8.29 66.92
CA PRO A 7 48.91 -8.63 65.68
C PRO A 7 48.12 -9.29 64.50
N GLU A 8 48.77 -9.49 63.33
CA GLU A 8 48.42 -10.48 62.26
C GLU A 8 48.77 -11.94 62.73
N PRO A 9 48.71 -13.07 61.94
CA PRO A 9 48.21 -13.37 60.58
C PRO A 9 47.42 -14.73 60.44
N GLY A 10 46.86 -15.02 59.24
CA GLY A 10 47.00 -16.34 58.59
C GLY A 10 45.80 -17.30 58.37
N ILE A 11 45.75 -17.86 57.14
CA ILE A 11 45.54 -19.30 56.77
C ILE A 11 44.20 -19.75 56.09
N ARG A 12 44.38 -20.26 54.83
CA ARG A 12 43.77 -21.39 54.06
C ARG A 12 42.26 -21.41 53.72
N ALA A 13 41.91 -21.56 52.42
CA ALA A 13 41.62 -22.82 51.64
C ALA A 13 40.25 -23.43 52.03
N ASP A 14 39.35 -23.91 51.16
CA ASP A 14 39.31 -24.23 49.73
C ASP A 14 37.81 -24.45 49.35
N PRO A 15 37.43 -24.91 48.13
CA PRO A 15 36.12 -24.67 47.49
C PRO A 15 35.06 -25.75 47.79
N VAL A 16 33.79 -25.48 47.47
CA VAL A 16 32.74 -26.51 47.37
C VAL A 16 31.91 -26.30 46.11
N ASP A 17 31.97 -27.34 45.27
CA ASP A 17 31.12 -27.64 44.13
C ASP A 17 29.63 -27.68 44.46
N GLY A 18 28.79 -27.36 43.47
CA GLY A 18 27.34 -27.44 43.61
C GLY A 18 26.62 -27.46 42.27
N CYS A 19 26.83 -28.53 41.50
CA CYS A 19 25.98 -28.96 40.38
C CYS A 19 24.49 -28.86 40.74
N HIS A 20 23.71 -28.10 39.95
CA HIS A 20 22.34 -28.49 39.62
C HIS A 20 21.97 -28.00 38.22
N GLN A 21 21.97 -28.97 37.29
CA GLN A 21 21.30 -28.89 36.00
C GLN A 21 19.79 -28.73 36.22
N ALA A 22 19.20 -27.69 35.65
CA ALA A 22 17.75 -27.56 35.52
C ALA A 22 17.31 -27.93 34.10
N ARG A 23 16.52 -29.00 34.05
CA ARG A 23 15.89 -29.67 32.92
C ARG A 23 15.09 -28.75 32.00
N LEU A 24 15.22 -29.02 30.70
CA LEU A 24 14.25 -28.75 29.65
C LEU A 24 12.87 -29.36 30.01
N PRO A 25 11.74 -28.67 29.75
CA PRO A 25 10.44 -29.33 29.71
C PRO A 25 10.22 -30.02 28.36
N GLN A 26 9.96 -31.32 28.43
CA GLN A 26 9.51 -32.15 27.32
C GLN A 26 8.09 -31.75 26.90
N ALA A 27 7.87 -31.83 25.59
CA ALA A 27 6.59 -31.84 24.93
C ALA A 27 5.70 -32.99 25.44
N GLY A 28 4.45 -32.66 25.76
CA GLY A 28 3.39 -33.60 26.10
C GLY A 28 2.11 -33.23 25.37
N ALA A 29 1.71 -34.15 24.48
CA ALA A 29 0.43 -34.42 23.85
C ALA A 29 -0.82 -33.57 24.23
N GLY A 30 -1.58 -33.22 23.19
CA GLY A 30 -2.90 -32.59 23.28
C GLY A 30 -4.01 -33.51 23.81
N PRO A 31 -5.27 -33.04 23.74
CA PRO A 31 -6.16 -33.67 22.77
C PRO A 31 -7.08 -32.69 22.01
N GLU A 32 -7.33 -33.08 20.76
CA GLU A 32 -8.59 -33.07 20.02
C GLU A 32 -9.65 -31.97 20.26
N GLY A 33 -10.03 -31.33 19.14
CA GLY A 33 -11.46 -31.17 18.85
C GLY A 33 -11.93 -29.79 18.39
N ARG A 34 -11.86 -29.54 17.07
CA ARG A 34 -12.97 -29.13 16.18
C ARG A 34 -12.42 -28.31 15.02
N GLY A 35 -12.22 -28.99 13.89
CA GLY A 35 -12.25 -28.34 12.59
C GLY A 35 -13.66 -27.82 12.32
N GLN A 36 -13.75 -26.54 12.03
CA GLN A 36 -14.87 -25.97 11.30
C GLN A 36 -14.29 -25.42 10.01
N ASP A 37 -14.58 -26.16 8.95
CA ASP A 37 -14.45 -25.75 7.56
C ASP A 37 -15.21 -24.44 7.35
N LEU A 38 -14.50 -23.43 6.88
CA LEU A 38 -15.09 -22.28 6.20
C LEU A 38 -14.66 -22.37 4.74
N ASP A 39 -15.42 -23.16 4.00
CA ASP A 39 -15.63 -22.96 2.57
C ASP A 39 -16.25 -21.58 2.37
N GLN A 40 -15.59 -20.71 1.60
CA GLN A 40 -16.25 -19.92 0.57
C GLN A 40 -15.29 -19.15 -0.35
N HIS A 41 -15.57 -19.36 -1.63
CA HIS A 41 -15.45 -18.42 -2.76
C HIS A 41 -14.09 -18.19 -3.41
N GLY A 42 -13.85 -18.99 -4.45
CA GLY A 42 -12.97 -18.65 -5.57
C GLY A 42 -13.42 -19.35 -6.85
N ASP A 43 -14.54 -18.91 -7.43
CA ASP A 43 -14.95 -19.27 -8.80
C ASP A 43 -15.47 -18.02 -9.51
N PHE A 44 -14.59 -17.33 -10.23
CA PHE A 44 -14.98 -16.36 -11.24
C PHE A 44 -13.87 -16.22 -12.30
N LEU A 45 -14.13 -16.79 -13.48
CA LEU A 45 -13.80 -16.34 -14.85
C LEU A 45 -13.37 -17.53 -15.74
N ASP A 46 -14.39 -18.20 -16.30
CA ASP A 46 -14.25 -19.07 -17.46
C ASP A 46 -14.48 -18.22 -18.73
N SER A 47 -13.38 -17.88 -19.42
CA SER A 47 -13.39 -17.06 -20.63
C SER A 47 -13.19 -17.93 -21.88
N HIS A 48 -14.25 -17.98 -22.69
CA HIS A 48 -14.25 -18.10 -24.15
C HIS A 48 -13.35 -19.16 -24.82
N ARG A 49 -13.91 -20.36 -25.02
CA ARG A 49 -13.48 -21.30 -26.06
C ARG A 49 -13.85 -20.76 -27.45
N VAL A 50 -12.83 -20.28 -28.18
CA VAL A 50 -12.93 -19.93 -29.60
C VAL A 50 -12.84 -21.18 -30.47
N ARG A 51 -13.78 -21.22 -31.42
CA ARG A 51 -14.04 -22.15 -32.51
C ARG A 51 -12.78 -22.39 -33.36
N ALA A 52 -12.31 -23.64 -33.44
CA ALA A 52 -11.26 -24.05 -34.38
C ALA A 52 -11.86 -24.30 -35.77
N LEU A 53 -11.40 -23.56 -36.78
CA LEU A 53 -11.73 -23.75 -38.18
C LEU A 53 -10.44 -23.63 -39.01
N GLY A 54 -10.03 -24.76 -39.60
CA GLY A 54 -9.26 -24.84 -40.83
C GLY A 54 -7.75 -24.64 -40.76
N THR A 55 -6.98 -25.64 -41.19
CA THR A 55 -5.91 -25.49 -42.19
C THR A 55 -5.47 -26.86 -42.72
N ALA A 56 -5.52 -27.02 -44.04
CA ALA A 56 -4.72 -27.98 -44.82
C ALA A 56 -3.41 -27.27 -45.25
N PRO A 57 -2.32 -27.96 -45.63
CA PRO A 57 -2.16 -28.35 -47.06
C PRO A 57 -1.24 -29.56 -47.37
N GLY A 58 -1.23 -29.96 -48.66
CA GLY A 58 -0.19 -30.78 -49.33
C GLY A 58 -0.57 -32.26 -49.52
N GLY A 59 -0.36 -32.94 -50.64
CA GLY A 59 0.29 -32.65 -51.92
C GLY A 59 0.21 -33.90 -52.84
N ARG A 60 0.18 -33.64 -54.16
CA ARG A 60 0.36 -34.50 -55.37
C ARG A 60 0.55 -36.03 -55.28
N ALA A 61 -0.18 -36.76 -56.14
CA ALA A 61 0.40 -37.70 -57.13
C ALA A 61 -0.63 -38.11 -58.24
N HIS A 62 -0.16 -38.14 -59.49
CA HIS A 62 -0.76 -38.76 -60.70
C HIS A 62 -0.28 -40.24 -60.82
N PRO A 63 -0.59 -41.04 -61.87
CA PRO A 63 -1.73 -41.08 -62.83
C PRO A 63 -2.31 -42.52 -63.03
N ARG A 64 -3.42 -42.66 -63.76
CA ARG A 64 -3.63 -43.71 -64.80
C ARG A 64 -5.01 -43.58 -65.50
N SER A 65 -4.95 -43.62 -66.83
CA SER A 65 -6.03 -43.91 -67.80
C SER A 65 -6.13 -45.46 -67.98
N PRO A 66 -7.03 -46.08 -68.80
CA PRO A 66 -7.92 -45.51 -69.83
C PRO A 66 -9.32 -46.17 -69.98
N ASP A 67 -9.99 -45.77 -71.07
CA ASP A 67 -11.00 -46.46 -71.87
C ASP A 67 -12.50 -46.22 -71.62
N GLY A 68 -13.20 -45.95 -72.74
CA GLY A 68 -14.63 -46.21 -72.85
C GLY A 68 -15.48 -45.27 -73.72
N ASN A 69 -15.07 -45.01 -74.97
CA ASN A 69 -15.89 -44.99 -76.20
C ASN A 69 -17.31 -44.34 -76.26
N GLN A 70 -17.44 -43.44 -77.26
CA GLN A 70 -18.48 -43.38 -78.32
C GLN A 70 -19.95 -43.09 -77.91
N HIS A 71 -20.79 -42.31 -78.60
CA HIS A 71 -20.86 -41.77 -79.97
C HIS A 71 -21.92 -40.64 -79.96
N GLN A 72 -21.76 -39.60 -80.79
CA GLN A 72 -22.71 -39.16 -81.85
C GLN A 72 -22.47 -37.69 -82.26
N LEU A 73 -22.12 -37.53 -83.53
CA LEU A 73 -22.01 -36.29 -84.30
C LEU A 73 -23.40 -35.95 -84.91
N HIS A 74 -23.86 -34.70 -84.99
CA HIS A 74 -23.75 -33.73 -86.11
C HIS A 74 -24.94 -32.73 -86.00
N PRO A 75 -25.05 -31.62 -86.78
CA PRO A 75 -24.04 -30.81 -87.46
C PRO A 75 -24.18 -29.28 -87.20
N MET A 76 -23.22 -28.55 -87.77
CA MET A 76 -23.04 -27.10 -87.90
C MET A 76 -24.29 -26.20 -87.97
N LYS A 77 -24.22 -25.08 -87.25
CA LYS A 77 -24.57 -23.76 -87.79
C LYS A 77 -23.49 -22.75 -87.45
N SER A 78 -22.73 -22.38 -88.47
CA SER A 78 -21.89 -21.19 -88.47
C SER A 78 -22.77 -19.96 -88.35
N LEU A 79 -22.60 -19.19 -87.28
CA LEU A 79 -22.96 -17.78 -87.28
C LEU A 79 -21.86 -16.99 -86.59
N SER A 80 -21.00 -16.45 -87.46
CA SER A 80 -20.60 -15.04 -87.43
C SER A 80 -20.12 -14.50 -86.08
N SER A 81 -18.79 -14.52 -85.96
CA SER A 81 -17.99 -13.52 -85.25
C SER A 81 -18.53 -12.11 -85.47
N ARG A 82 -19.27 -11.59 -84.48
CA ARG A 82 -19.60 -10.17 -84.36
C ARG A 82 -18.68 -9.51 -83.33
N ARG A 83 -17.68 -8.81 -83.87
CA ARG A 83 -17.15 -7.51 -83.41
C ARG A 83 -16.89 -7.38 -81.91
N PHE A 84 -15.65 -7.65 -81.52
CA PHE A 84 -14.98 -6.91 -80.44
C PHE A 84 -14.83 -5.45 -80.85
N ALA A 85 -15.58 -4.53 -80.24
CA ALA A 85 -15.25 -3.11 -80.13
C ALA A 85 -16.30 -2.37 -79.26
N ALA A 86 -16.27 -2.55 -77.93
CA ALA A 86 -16.87 -1.64 -76.94
C ALA A 86 -16.59 -2.00 -75.46
N SER A 87 -15.74 -2.99 -75.14
CA SER A 87 -15.56 -3.51 -73.76
C SER A 87 -14.33 -2.99 -73.00
N SER A 88 -13.46 -2.20 -73.63
CA SER A 88 -12.20 -1.76 -73.00
C SER A 88 -12.30 -0.54 -72.06
N GLY A 89 -13.37 0.27 -72.17
CA GLY A 89 -13.55 1.45 -71.31
C GLY A 89 -14.11 1.13 -69.92
N VAL A 90 -15.10 0.22 -69.84
CA VAL A 90 -15.76 -0.16 -68.58
C VAL A 90 -14.82 -0.97 -67.68
N ALA A 91 -14.02 -1.87 -68.25
CA ALA A 91 -13.04 -2.64 -67.49
C ALA A 91 -12.00 -1.75 -66.80
N LEU A 92 -11.53 -0.69 -67.48
CA LEU A 92 -10.59 0.27 -66.91
C LEU A 92 -11.21 1.07 -65.75
N ILE A 93 -12.48 1.47 -65.88
CA ILE A 93 -13.21 2.16 -64.81
C ILE A 93 -13.38 1.24 -63.58
N VAL A 94 -13.74 -0.02 -63.78
CA VAL A 94 -13.88 -0.99 -62.68
C VAL A 94 -12.54 -1.23 -61.96
N VAL A 95 -11.44 -1.37 -62.71
CA VAL A 95 -10.09 -1.51 -62.12
C VAL A 95 -9.69 -0.24 -61.37
N LEU A 96 -9.94 0.95 -61.94
CA LEU A 96 -9.64 2.23 -61.27
C LEU A 96 -10.42 2.36 -59.95
N TRP A 97 -11.71 2.01 -59.94
CA TRP A 97 -12.53 2.00 -58.74
C TRP A 97 -12.07 0.96 -57.72
N ALA A 98 -11.70 -0.24 -58.17
CA ALA A 98 -11.15 -1.27 -57.28
C ALA A 98 -9.85 -0.80 -56.63
N VAL A 99 -8.94 -0.19 -57.40
CA VAL A 99 -7.69 0.38 -56.89
C VAL A 99 -7.96 1.52 -55.91
N ALA A 100 -8.92 2.41 -56.21
CA ALA A 100 -9.32 3.49 -55.32
C ALA A 100 -9.87 2.95 -53.98
N LEU A 101 -10.75 1.94 -54.02
CA LEU A 101 -11.32 1.32 -52.82
C LEU A 101 -10.25 0.60 -52.00
N ILE A 102 -9.33 -0.13 -52.65
CA ILE A 102 -8.20 -0.78 -51.96
C ILE A 102 -7.28 0.26 -51.32
N SER A 103 -7.03 1.38 -51.99
CA SER A 103 -6.18 2.46 -51.47
C SER A 103 -6.80 3.08 -50.21
N VAL A 104 -8.11 3.36 -50.23
CA VAL A 104 -8.83 3.87 -49.05
C VAL A 104 -8.82 2.84 -47.91
N ALA A 105 -9.02 1.56 -48.22
CA ALA A 105 -8.99 0.49 -47.21
C ALA A 105 -7.59 0.35 -46.57
N MET A 106 -6.51 0.42 -47.36
CA MET A 106 -5.13 0.39 -46.84
C MET A 106 -4.82 1.59 -45.95
N LEU A 107 -5.24 2.79 -46.35
CA LEU A 107 -5.07 4.00 -45.52
C LEU A 107 -5.86 3.90 -44.21
N GLY A 108 -7.09 3.38 -44.26
CA GLY A 108 -7.90 3.12 -43.08
C GLY A 108 -7.23 2.13 -42.12
N LEU A 109 -6.69 1.02 -42.64
CA LEU A 109 -5.98 0.03 -41.83
C LEU A 109 -4.71 0.62 -41.19
N ALA A 110 -3.91 1.38 -41.95
CA ALA A 110 -2.71 2.03 -41.43
C ALA A 110 -3.04 3.00 -40.28
N ALA A 111 -4.12 3.79 -40.40
CA ALA A 111 -4.56 4.69 -39.35
C ALA A 111 -5.01 3.94 -38.08
N ILE A 112 -5.68 2.79 -38.23
CA ILE A 112 -6.09 1.95 -37.09
C ILE A 112 -4.86 1.35 -36.40
N LEU A 113 -3.90 0.81 -37.17
CA LEU A 113 -2.66 0.24 -36.62
C LEU A 113 -1.84 1.27 -35.86
N GLN A 114 -1.71 2.50 -36.39
CA GLN A 114 -1.01 3.58 -35.69
C GLN A 114 -1.65 3.92 -34.34
N ARG A 115 -2.99 3.90 -34.26
CA ARG A 115 -3.71 4.12 -33.00
C ARG A 115 -3.48 2.98 -32.01
N GLN A 116 -3.55 1.73 -32.47
CA GLN A 116 -3.32 0.55 -31.62
C GLN A 116 -1.89 0.53 -31.07
N LEU A 117 -0.88 0.78 -31.92
CA LEU A 117 0.51 0.88 -31.48
C LEU A 117 0.71 2.02 -30.46
N GLY A 118 0.05 3.16 -30.67
CA GLY A 118 0.08 4.25 -29.69
C GLY A 118 -0.48 3.85 -28.32
N GLN A 119 -1.60 3.12 -28.32
CA GLN A 119 -2.21 2.60 -27.09
C GLN A 119 -1.31 1.55 -26.40
N GLU A 120 -0.72 0.64 -27.16
CA GLU A 120 0.20 -0.38 -26.61
C GLU A 120 1.47 0.26 -26.03
N VAL A 121 2.06 1.24 -26.72
CA VAL A 121 3.23 1.97 -26.21
C VAL A 121 2.87 2.71 -24.92
N ALA A 122 1.72 3.38 -24.86
CA ALA A 122 1.27 4.07 -23.66
C ALA A 122 1.01 3.08 -22.49
N ALA A 123 0.36 1.94 -22.75
CA ALA A 123 0.14 0.90 -21.76
C ALA A 123 1.47 0.33 -21.23
N LEU A 124 2.44 0.09 -22.13
CA LEU A 124 3.77 -0.36 -21.76
C LEU A 124 4.54 0.67 -20.92
N GLN A 125 4.48 1.95 -21.29
CA GLN A 125 5.10 3.03 -20.50
C GLN A 125 4.45 3.16 -19.12
N ASN A 126 3.12 3.00 -19.02
CA ASN A 126 2.41 2.97 -17.74
C ASN A 126 2.89 1.81 -16.86
N ALA A 127 2.97 0.60 -17.41
CA ALA A 127 3.47 -0.57 -16.67
C ALA A 127 4.92 -0.36 -16.21
N ARG A 128 5.79 0.18 -17.08
CA ARG A 128 7.18 0.52 -16.75
C ARG A 128 7.27 1.56 -15.63
N ALA A 129 6.45 2.61 -15.66
CA ALA A 129 6.43 3.61 -14.61
C ALA A 129 6.01 3.02 -13.25
N VAL A 130 5.10 2.05 -13.23
CA VAL A 130 4.76 1.30 -12.00
C VAL A 130 5.94 0.47 -11.50
N LEU A 131 6.65 -0.27 -12.37
CA LEU A 131 7.83 -1.05 -11.97
C LEU A 131 8.97 -0.17 -11.43
N VAL A 132 9.14 1.02 -12.03
CA VAL A 132 10.11 2.01 -11.56
C VAL A 132 9.70 2.56 -10.19
N ALA A 133 8.41 2.83 -9.97
CA ALA A 133 7.90 3.17 -8.64
C ALA A 133 8.13 2.04 -7.63
N GLU A 134 7.91 0.78 -8.00
CA GLU A 134 8.19 -0.38 -7.15
C GLU A 134 9.67 -0.49 -6.77
N SER A 135 10.59 -0.05 -7.63
CA SER A 135 12.02 -0.02 -7.30
C SER A 135 12.31 0.89 -6.10
N GLY A 136 11.62 2.03 -6.00
CA GLY A 136 11.70 2.89 -4.81
C GLY A 136 11.11 2.26 -3.55
N LEU A 137 10.09 1.41 -3.68
CA LEU A 137 9.56 0.63 -2.55
C LEU A 137 10.57 -0.41 -2.05
N GLN A 138 11.23 -1.12 -2.98
CA GLN A 138 12.28 -2.09 -2.62
C GLN A 138 13.48 -1.41 -1.95
N MET A 139 13.85 -0.23 -2.43
CA MET A 139 14.84 0.62 -1.77
C MET A 139 14.40 0.95 -0.33
N ALA A 140 13.16 1.37 -0.12
CA ALA A 140 12.64 1.72 1.20
C ALA A 140 12.52 0.52 2.16
N LEU A 141 12.47 -0.73 1.65
CA LEU A 141 12.50 -1.94 2.46
C LEU A 141 13.91 -2.30 2.95
N HIS A 142 14.95 -1.75 2.33
CA HIS A 142 16.32 -2.12 2.64
C HIS A 142 16.75 -1.60 4.02
N PRO A 143 17.15 -2.47 4.97
CA PRO A 143 17.44 -2.05 6.35
C PRO A 143 18.55 -1.02 6.51
N GLN A 144 19.52 -0.99 5.58
CA GLN A 144 20.63 -0.04 5.61
C GLN A 144 20.23 1.38 5.14
N ILE A 145 19.08 1.52 4.46
CA ILE A 145 18.59 2.82 3.98
C ILE A 145 17.73 3.43 5.07
N GLN A 146 18.35 4.33 5.84
CA GLN A 146 17.65 5.09 6.87
C GLN A 146 16.64 6.06 6.25
N PRO A 147 15.53 6.35 6.94
CA PRO A 147 14.53 7.33 6.51
C PRO A 147 15.15 8.66 6.09
N ALA A 148 16.09 9.21 6.88
CA ALA A 148 16.77 10.47 6.59
C ALA A 148 17.59 10.45 5.28
N MET A 149 18.06 9.28 4.83
CA MET A 149 18.88 9.13 3.61
C MET A 149 18.05 8.81 2.37
N THR A 150 16.74 8.59 2.51
CA THR A 150 15.88 8.05 1.45
C THR A 150 15.88 8.93 0.19
N THR A 151 15.80 10.25 0.36
CA THR A 151 15.78 11.21 -0.77
C THR A 151 17.10 11.18 -1.56
N GLU A 152 18.23 11.09 -0.86
CA GLU A 152 19.52 10.98 -1.51
C GLU A 152 19.71 9.62 -2.17
N ALA A 153 19.31 8.53 -1.50
CA ALA A 153 19.34 7.18 -2.03
C ALA A 153 18.49 7.06 -3.31
N SER A 154 17.27 7.62 -3.32
CA SER A 154 16.40 7.60 -4.52
C SER A 154 17.03 8.36 -5.67
N ARG A 155 17.70 9.48 -5.39
CA ARG A 155 18.43 10.26 -6.40
C ARG A 155 19.58 9.45 -7.00
N LEU A 156 20.46 8.90 -6.17
CA LEU A 156 21.64 8.15 -6.62
C LEU A 156 21.26 6.89 -7.41
N LEU A 157 20.29 6.12 -6.90
CA LEU A 157 19.81 4.91 -7.56
C LEU A 157 19.04 5.25 -8.85
N SER A 158 18.32 6.37 -8.90
CA SER A 158 17.71 6.85 -10.15
C SER A 158 18.75 7.20 -11.21
N GLU A 159 19.87 7.84 -10.84
CA GLU A 159 20.95 8.11 -11.81
C GLU A 159 21.58 6.81 -12.34
N GLN A 160 21.74 5.79 -11.49
CA GLN A 160 22.21 4.48 -11.94
C GLN A 160 21.20 3.80 -12.87
N LEU A 161 19.90 3.89 -12.56
CA LEU A 161 18.83 3.28 -13.35
C LEU A 161 18.78 3.83 -14.79
N LYS A 162 19.09 5.12 -14.99
CA LYS A 162 19.13 5.75 -16.32
C LYS A 162 20.11 5.08 -17.29
N GLN A 163 21.20 4.49 -16.79
CA GLN A 163 22.27 3.93 -17.64
C GLN A 163 21.80 2.72 -18.48
N GLY A 164 20.71 2.06 -18.08
CA GLY A 164 20.16 0.89 -18.78
C GLY A 164 18.97 1.16 -19.68
N TRP A 165 18.51 2.41 -19.81
CA TRP A 165 17.24 2.75 -20.46
C TRP A 165 17.42 3.76 -21.60
N ALA A 166 16.75 3.49 -22.72
CA ALA A 166 16.73 4.40 -23.88
C ALA A 166 15.86 5.66 -23.65
N VAL A 167 15.00 5.64 -22.62
CA VAL A 167 14.13 6.76 -22.24
C VAL A 167 14.52 7.25 -20.85
N PRO A 168 14.30 8.54 -20.52
CA PRO A 168 14.52 9.05 -19.17
C PRO A 168 13.69 8.27 -18.15
N VAL A 169 14.35 7.70 -17.14
CA VAL A 169 13.71 6.98 -16.03
C VAL A 169 14.22 7.51 -14.71
N ARG A 170 13.33 7.69 -13.74
CA ARG A 170 13.70 7.98 -12.35
C ARG A 170 12.57 7.57 -11.42
N PHE A 171 12.89 7.39 -10.13
CA PHE A 171 11.90 7.28 -9.08
C PHE A 171 12.22 8.24 -7.94
N GLU A 172 11.18 8.69 -7.26
CA GLU A 172 11.26 9.58 -6.10
C GLU A 172 10.48 8.94 -4.96
N VAL A 173 11.07 8.89 -3.77
CA VAL A 173 10.41 8.37 -2.57
C VAL A 173 10.21 9.52 -1.59
N GLY A 174 8.97 9.72 -1.13
CA GLY A 174 8.63 10.72 -0.12
C GLY A 174 9.21 10.34 1.24
N ALA A 175 10.02 11.23 1.83
CA ALA A 175 10.65 10.98 3.13
C ALA A 175 9.68 11.26 4.29
N GLU A 176 8.72 12.17 4.08
CA GLU A 176 7.64 12.51 5.00
C GLU A 176 6.73 11.33 5.34
N ASP A 177 6.54 10.41 4.39
CA ASP A 177 5.71 9.22 4.58
C ASP A 177 6.43 8.14 5.40
N LEU A 178 7.76 8.19 5.46
CA LEU A 178 8.59 7.35 6.32
C LEU A 178 8.61 7.84 7.77
N ARG A 179 7.55 8.45 8.28
CA ARG A 179 7.46 8.81 9.71
C ARG A 179 6.95 7.68 10.59
N GLY A 180 6.64 6.51 10.03
CA GLY A 180 6.07 5.39 10.77
C GLY A 180 4.60 5.64 11.13
N GLU A 181 3.70 4.82 10.63
CA GLU A 181 2.27 4.88 10.93
C GLU A 181 2.00 4.62 12.42
N ASP A 182 2.80 3.79 13.09
CA ASP A 182 2.68 3.58 14.54
C ASP A 182 3.10 4.81 15.37
N GLY A 183 3.71 5.83 14.77
CA GLY A 183 3.92 7.14 15.42
C GLY A 183 2.64 8.00 15.47
N LYS A 184 1.61 7.62 14.71
CA LYS A 184 0.31 8.29 14.65
C LYS A 184 -0.71 7.55 15.51
N ILE A 185 -1.78 8.24 15.90
CA ILE A 185 -2.89 7.61 16.62
C ILE A 185 -3.72 6.78 15.64
N ASN A 186 -3.69 5.45 15.80
CA ASN A 186 -4.54 4.56 15.03
C ASN A 186 -5.97 4.57 15.59
N LEU A 187 -6.89 5.23 14.88
CA LEU A 187 -8.28 5.37 15.31
C LEU A 187 -9.05 4.05 15.34
N ASN A 188 -8.68 3.09 14.50
CA ASN A 188 -9.31 1.77 14.47
C ASN A 188 -8.78 0.82 15.55
N SER A 189 -7.71 1.20 16.25
CA SER A 189 -7.11 0.34 17.28
C SER A 189 -7.81 0.41 18.63
N PHE A 190 -8.63 1.44 18.83
CA PHE A 190 -9.43 1.57 20.03
C PHE A 190 -10.59 0.58 19.95
N ASP A 191 -10.69 -0.29 20.95
CA ASP A 191 -11.82 -1.19 21.08
C ASP A 191 -13.04 -0.41 21.62
N ALA A 192 -13.74 0.27 20.72
CA ALA A 192 -14.91 1.08 21.04
C ALA A 192 -16.08 0.26 21.61
N ASN A 193 -16.07 -1.07 21.45
CA ASN A 193 -17.10 -1.95 22.00
C ASN A 193 -16.93 -2.20 23.51
N THR A 194 -15.76 -1.90 24.08
CA THR A 194 -15.50 -2.10 25.52
C THR A 194 -15.46 -0.76 26.27
N PRO A 195 -15.99 -0.70 27.52
CA PRO A 195 -15.91 0.52 28.33
C PRO A 195 -14.47 1.02 28.53
N ALA A 196 -13.52 0.10 28.71
CA ALA A 196 -12.10 0.44 28.88
C ALA A 196 -11.49 1.04 27.61
N GLY A 197 -11.86 0.54 26.43
CA GLY A 197 -11.40 1.10 25.15
C GLY A 197 -11.99 2.48 24.87
N ARG A 198 -13.28 2.68 25.15
CA ARG A 198 -13.94 4.00 25.04
C ARG A 198 -13.34 5.04 25.97
N GLU A 199 -13.06 4.68 27.22
CA GLU A 199 -12.42 5.59 28.18
C GLU A 199 -10.99 5.94 27.74
N PHE A 200 -10.25 4.96 27.21
CA PHE A 200 -8.92 5.21 26.66
C PHE A 200 -8.96 6.17 25.47
N LEU A 201 -9.84 5.91 24.48
CA LEU A 201 -10.07 6.78 23.33
C LEU A 201 -10.40 8.21 23.76
N ARG A 202 -11.38 8.35 24.65
CA ARG A 202 -11.82 9.66 25.15
C ARG A 202 -10.69 10.42 25.81
N ARG A 203 -9.91 9.78 26.68
CA ARG A 203 -8.78 10.43 27.34
C ARG A 203 -7.74 10.91 26.34
N VAL A 204 -7.32 10.04 25.42
CA VAL A 204 -6.29 10.38 24.42
C VAL A 204 -6.74 11.54 23.53
N LEU A 205 -7.96 11.48 22.99
CA LEU A 205 -8.47 12.52 22.11
C LEU A 205 -8.77 13.82 22.85
N THR A 206 -9.25 13.78 24.10
CA THR A 206 -9.44 14.99 24.91
C THR A 206 -8.11 15.70 25.15
N ASN A 207 -7.06 14.96 25.48
CA ASN A 207 -5.73 15.54 25.67
C ASN A 207 -5.17 16.12 24.35
N LEU A 208 -5.32 15.39 23.24
CA LEU A 208 -4.83 15.83 21.93
C LEU A 208 -5.58 17.08 21.44
N LEU A 209 -6.90 17.06 21.44
CA LEU A 209 -7.71 18.20 20.99
C LEU A 209 -7.56 19.41 21.91
N GLY A 210 -7.38 19.17 23.22
CA GLY A 210 -7.02 20.21 24.17
C GLY A 210 -5.68 20.87 23.83
N SER A 211 -4.69 20.10 23.38
CA SER A 211 -3.41 20.66 22.89
C SER A 211 -3.56 21.48 21.60
N TRP A 212 -4.64 21.27 20.85
CA TRP A 212 -4.98 22.04 19.65
C TRP A 212 -5.85 23.26 19.95
N ASP A 213 -6.13 23.54 21.23
CA ASP A 213 -6.98 24.63 21.71
C ASP A 213 -8.45 24.51 21.27
N VAL A 214 -8.92 23.27 21.06
CA VAL A 214 -10.33 23.00 20.73
C VAL A 214 -11.17 23.04 22.01
N ASN A 215 -12.36 23.61 21.92
CA ASN A 215 -13.27 23.70 23.04
C ASN A 215 -13.60 22.30 23.60
N PRO A 216 -13.64 22.10 24.94
CA PRO A 216 -14.00 20.82 25.53
C PRO A 216 -15.37 20.27 25.09
N THR A 217 -16.36 21.15 24.85
CA THR A 217 -17.68 20.76 24.35
C THR A 217 -17.61 20.24 22.91
N THR A 218 -16.90 20.95 22.03
CA THR A 218 -16.67 20.53 20.64
C THR A 218 -15.87 19.22 20.58
N SER A 219 -14.85 19.10 21.43
CA SER A 219 -14.05 17.88 21.58
C SER A 219 -14.91 16.70 22.04
N SER A 220 -15.76 16.88 23.06
CA SER A 220 -16.65 15.82 23.53
C SER A 220 -17.62 15.38 22.45
N ALA A 221 -18.26 16.31 21.74
CA ALA A 221 -19.21 15.99 20.68
C ALA A 221 -18.58 15.17 19.54
N PHE A 222 -17.34 15.49 19.17
CA PHE A 222 -16.60 14.70 18.18
C PHE A 222 -16.20 13.33 18.71
N ILE A 223 -15.68 13.24 19.94
CA ILE A 223 -15.29 11.96 20.56
C ILE A 223 -16.49 11.03 20.68
N ASP A 224 -17.64 11.57 21.09
CA ASP A 224 -18.92 10.87 21.17
C ASP A 224 -19.33 10.35 19.79
N GLY A 225 -19.32 11.22 18.77
CA GLY A 225 -19.65 10.84 17.40
C GLY A 225 -18.71 9.79 16.79
N LEU A 226 -17.40 9.88 17.08
CA LEU A 226 -16.41 8.90 16.63
C LEU A 226 -16.56 7.56 17.36
N THR A 227 -16.85 7.59 18.66
CA THR A 227 -17.09 6.37 19.45
C THR A 227 -18.24 5.58 18.85
N ASP A 228 -19.36 6.25 18.59
CA ASP A 228 -20.53 5.62 17.99
C ASP A 228 -20.22 5.10 16.58
N TYR A 229 -19.30 5.75 15.86
CA TYR A 229 -18.99 5.36 14.47
C TYR A 229 -18.23 4.03 14.46
N LEU A 230 -17.36 3.84 15.46
CA LEU A 230 -16.47 2.70 15.57
C LEU A 230 -17.10 1.51 16.28
N ASP A 231 -18.03 1.73 17.21
CA ASP A 231 -18.70 0.63 17.90
C ASP A 231 -19.77 -0.03 17.02
N ALA A 232 -20.05 -1.30 17.33
CA ALA A 232 -21.04 -2.09 16.61
C ALA A 232 -22.44 -1.93 17.23
N ASP A 233 -22.55 -1.16 18.31
CA ASP A 233 -23.79 -0.94 19.02
C ASP A 233 -24.55 0.24 18.39
N LYS A 234 -25.89 0.25 18.54
CA LYS A 234 -26.74 1.29 17.92
C LYS A 234 -27.11 2.40 18.90
N ASN A 235 -26.54 2.38 20.09
CA ASN A 235 -26.85 3.36 21.10
C ASN A 235 -25.95 4.58 20.90
N ALA A 236 -26.50 5.77 21.09
CA ALA A 236 -25.69 6.96 21.11
C ALA A 236 -24.82 6.99 22.38
N ALA A 237 -23.50 7.17 22.24
CA ALA A 237 -22.64 7.55 23.33
C ALA A 237 -22.82 9.05 23.59
N GLY A 238 -23.56 9.40 24.64
CA GLY A 238 -23.75 10.79 25.06
C GLY A 238 -25.13 11.36 24.74
N SER A 239 -25.21 12.69 24.60
CA SER A 239 -26.46 13.46 24.39
C SER A 239 -26.61 13.97 22.95
N ASN A 240 -25.83 13.41 22.04
CA ASN A 240 -25.80 13.72 20.62
C ASN A 240 -27.04 13.16 19.92
N GLU A 241 -28.06 14.02 19.75
CA GLU A 241 -29.26 13.76 18.92
C GLU A 241 -28.93 13.44 17.44
N ALA A 242 -27.67 13.66 17.02
CA ALA A 242 -27.18 13.56 15.65
C ALA A 242 -26.71 12.15 15.22
N THR A 243 -26.78 11.15 16.10
CA THR A 243 -26.20 9.81 15.83
C THR A 243 -27.19 8.79 15.28
N GLU A 244 -28.48 9.15 15.23
CA GLU A 244 -29.52 8.42 14.49
C GLU A 244 -29.56 8.83 13.01
N ILE A 245 -28.47 8.63 12.26
CA ILE A 245 -28.47 8.86 10.81
C ILE A 245 -28.95 7.59 10.09
N PRO A 246 -30.07 7.62 9.34
CA PRO A 246 -30.50 6.47 8.54
C PRO A 246 -29.46 6.12 7.47
N GLY A 247 -28.98 4.87 7.44
CA GLY A 247 -27.96 4.39 6.49
C GLY A 247 -26.52 4.56 6.95
N ARG A 248 -26.31 4.80 8.25
CA ARG A 248 -25.01 4.79 8.92
C ARG A 248 -24.27 3.48 8.68
N ILE A 249 -23.03 3.58 8.21
CA ILE A 249 -22.11 2.45 8.07
C ILE A 249 -21.32 2.41 9.37
N ASP A 250 -21.72 1.55 10.29
CA ASP A 250 -21.01 1.31 11.55
C ASP A 250 -19.81 0.41 11.29
N GLY A 251 -18.66 0.75 11.87
CA GLY A 251 -17.48 -0.09 11.84
C GLY A 251 -16.15 0.65 11.67
N PRO A 252 -15.06 -0.10 11.42
CA PRO A 252 -13.73 0.48 11.27
C PRO A 252 -13.68 1.50 10.12
N LEU A 253 -12.94 2.59 10.32
CA LEU A 253 -12.70 3.58 9.28
C LEU A 253 -11.93 2.94 8.12
N GLU A 254 -12.49 3.03 6.90
CA GLU A 254 -11.82 2.58 5.68
C GLU A 254 -10.85 3.63 5.15
N ARG A 255 -11.17 4.92 5.38
CA ARG A 255 -10.37 6.06 4.94
C ARG A 255 -10.33 7.11 6.05
N LEU A 256 -9.22 7.83 6.11
CA LEU A 256 -9.10 8.94 7.06
C LEU A 256 -10.04 10.12 6.70
N ASP A 257 -10.40 10.24 5.42
CA ASP A 257 -11.39 11.22 4.94
C ASP A 257 -12.80 10.97 5.51
N ASP A 258 -13.08 9.75 6.01
CA ASP A 258 -14.37 9.41 6.61
C ASP A 258 -14.62 10.18 7.92
N LEU A 259 -13.59 10.75 8.54
CA LEU A 259 -13.74 11.68 9.67
C LEU A 259 -14.65 12.86 9.33
N ALA A 260 -14.70 13.31 8.08
CA ALA A 260 -15.59 14.38 7.63
C ALA A 260 -17.09 14.02 7.76
N LYS A 261 -17.42 12.74 7.88
CA LYS A 261 -18.80 12.25 8.08
C LYS A 261 -19.20 12.24 9.55
N ILE A 262 -18.23 12.37 10.46
CA ILE A 262 -18.45 12.26 11.90
C ILE A 262 -18.93 13.59 12.45
N SER A 263 -19.98 13.54 13.27
CA SER A 263 -20.51 14.72 13.94
C SER A 263 -19.44 15.40 14.79
N GLY A 264 -19.42 16.74 14.79
CA GLY A 264 -18.44 17.53 15.54
C GLY A 264 -17.08 17.72 14.84
N TRP A 265 -16.70 16.89 13.86
CA TRP A 265 -15.39 17.01 13.21
C TRP A 265 -15.17 18.34 12.49
N ASN A 266 -16.18 18.85 11.78
CA ASN A 266 -16.07 20.15 11.11
C ASN A 266 -15.84 21.30 12.09
N ALA A 267 -16.51 21.27 13.25
CA ALA A 267 -16.30 22.26 14.31
C ALA A 267 -14.89 22.15 14.92
N VAL A 268 -14.38 20.93 15.11
CA VAL A 268 -12.98 20.70 15.51
C VAL A 268 -12.01 21.36 14.52
N LEU A 269 -12.22 21.19 13.21
CA LEU A 269 -11.33 21.77 12.19
C LEU A 269 -11.36 23.30 12.14
N GLU A 270 -12.51 23.91 12.44
CA GLU A 270 -12.66 25.36 12.55
C GLU A 270 -11.90 25.92 13.76
N GLU A 271 -12.05 25.28 14.92
CA GLU A 271 -11.44 25.72 16.18
C GLU A 271 -9.95 25.38 16.30
N ALA A 272 -9.51 24.23 15.77
CA ALA A 272 -8.16 23.73 15.97
C ALA A 272 -7.10 24.69 15.44
N THR A 273 -6.11 24.98 16.28
CA THR A 273 -4.92 25.76 15.92
C THR A 273 -4.00 24.98 14.98
N VAL A 274 -3.89 23.66 15.18
CA VAL A 274 -3.11 22.74 14.35
C VAL A 274 -3.90 22.35 13.11
N LYS A 275 -3.39 22.71 11.92
CA LYS A 275 -4.08 22.42 10.64
C LYS A 275 -3.62 21.13 9.96
N ASN A 276 -2.48 20.54 10.33
CA ASN A 276 -1.95 19.29 9.77
C ASN A 276 -2.39 18.05 10.54
N TRP A 277 -3.68 17.94 10.82
CA TRP A 277 -4.25 16.82 11.59
C TRP A 277 -4.03 15.45 10.92
N GLN A 278 -3.85 15.40 9.59
CA GLN A 278 -3.58 14.15 8.85
C GLN A 278 -2.24 13.51 9.23
N ASP A 279 -1.32 14.30 9.80
CA ASP A 279 -0.03 13.79 10.28
C ASP A 279 -0.15 13.13 11.65
N LYS A 280 -1.27 13.33 12.36
CA LYS A 280 -1.48 12.90 13.74
C LYS A 280 -2.30 11.62 13.85
N PHE A 281 -3.11 11.32 12.83
CA PHE A 281 -3.98 10.15 12.80
C PHE A 281 -3.62 9.16 11.71
N THR A 282 -3.96 7.90 11.95
CA THR A 282 -3.94 6.83 10.96
C THR A 282 -5.09 5.86 11.21
N ILE A 283 -5.34 5.00 10.23
CA ILE A 283 -6.25 3.85 10.30
C ILE A 283 -5.48 2.52 10.21
N TYR A 284 -4.16 2.60 10.05
CA TYR A 284 -3.25 1.47 9.91
C TYR A 284 -2.31 1.40 11.11
N GLY A 285 -1.70 0.24 11.34
CA GLY A 285 -0.69 0.06 12.39
C GLY A 285 -1.04 -1.06 13.36
N SER A 286 -0.15 -1.26 14.32
CA SER A 286 -0.23 -2.26 15.38
C SER A 286 -1.25 -1.93 16.48
N GLY A 287 -1.70 -0.66 16.54
CA GLY A 287 -2.53 -0.15 17.62
C GLY A 287 -1.78 0.21 18.90
N LYS A 288 -0.45 0.07 18.88
CA LYS A 288 0.44 0.61 19.90
C LYS A 288 1.12 1.87 19.37
N LEU A 289 1.37 2.83 20.25
CA LEU A 289 2.13 4.02 19.89
C LEU A 289 3.63 3.72 19.89
N SER A 290 4.32 4.07 18.82
CA SER A 290 5.77 4.00 18.70
C SER A 290 6.41 5.29 19.22
N LEU A 291 7.13 5.22 20.34
CA LEU A 291 7.82 6.40 20.88
C LEU A 291 8.99 6.87 20.01
N LYS A 292 9.48 6.00 19.12
CA LYS A 292 10.51 6.36 18.14
C LYS A 292 9.98 7.39 17.14
N ASN A 293 8.74 7.20 16.72
CA ASN A 293 8.18 7.87 15.55
C ASN A 293 7.17 8.96 15.92
N ALA A 294 6.54 8.85 17.09
CA ALA A 294 5.47 9.75 17.49
C ALA A 294 5.94 11.19 17.73
N ASP A 295 5.10 12.15 17.37
CA ASP A 295 5.34 13.55 17.70
C ASP A 295 5.11 13.82 19.20
N GLN A 296 5.65 14.94 19.69
CA GLN A 296 5.56 15.32 21.10
C GLN A 296 4.11 15.39 21.61
N ASP A 297 3.23 16.06 20.88
CA ASP A 297 1.81 16.21 21.21
C ASP A 297 1.08 14.87 21.25
N VAL A 298 1.40 13.97 20.31
CA VAL A 298 0.86 12.61 20.28
C VAL A 298 1.32 11.80 21.48
N ILE A 299 2.59 11.88 21.85
CA ILE A 299 3.15 11.20 23.03
C ILE A 299 2.47 11.72 24.30
N GLU A 300 2.35 13.03 24.45
CA GLU A 300 1.73 13.66 25.62
C GLU A 300 0.26 13.25 25.74
N ALA A 301 -0.48 13.28 24.63
CA ALA A 301 -1.88 12.86 24.60
C ALA A 301 -2.06 11.37 24.95
N TRP A 302 -1.24 10.50 24.37
CA TRP A 302 -1.32 9.05 24.56
C TRP A 302 -0.96 8.61 25.98
N LEU A 303 0.09 9.20 26.54
CA LEU A 303 0.58 8.86 27.89
C LEU A 303 -0.14 9.64 28.99
N GLY A 304 -0.91 10.67 28.65
CA GLY A 304 -1.60 11.53 29.61
C GLY A 304 -0.64 12.47 30.35
N LEU A 305 0.38 12.97 29.65
CA LEU A 305 1.35 13.91 30.20
C LEU A 305 0.89 15.36 29.98
N SER A 306 1.41 16.28 30.79
CA SER A 306 1.17 17.71 30.59
C SER A 306 1.86 18.23 29.32
N ALA A 307 1.29 19.27 28.71
CA ALA A 307 1.89 19.95 27.57
C ALA A 307 3.36 20.31 27.83
N GLY A 308 4.27 19.93 26.93
CA GLY A 308 5.71 20.17 27.06
C GLY A 308 6.50 19.09 27.81
N ALA A 309 5.84 18.13 28.49
CA ALA A 309 6.53 17.11 29.28
C ALA A 309 7.35 16.13 28.42
N ALA A 310 6.96 15.90 27.15
CA ALA A 310 7.69 15.03 26.25
C ALA A 310 8.74 15.78 25.41
N ALA A 311 8.87 17.11 25.56
CA ALA A 311 9.80 17.91 24.74
C ALA A 311 11.25 17.45 24.89
N GLU A 312 11.70 17.23 26.13
CA GLU A 312 13.07 16.76 26.40
C GLU A 312 13.27 15.34 25.89
N PHE A 313 12.25 14.48 26.00
CA PHE A 313 12.28 13.13 25.44
C PHE A 313 12.48 13.18 23.92
N VAL A 314 11.71 13.98 23.20
CA VAL A 314 11.84 14.13 21.74
C VAL A 314 13.19 14.74 21.36
N ARG A 315 13.69 15.73 22.12
CA ARG A 315 14.99 16.36 21.87
C ARG A 315 16.16 15.39 22.03
N VAL A 316 16.14 14.57 23.10
CA VAL A 316 17.16 13.54 23.34
C VAL A 316 17.02 12.39 22.34
N ARG A 317 15.80 12.08 21.93
CA ARG A 317 15.51 11.04 20.94
C ARG A 317 16.27 11.29 19.64
N LEU A 318 16.31 12.52 19.14
CA LEU A 318 16.95 12.87 17.86
C LEU A 318 18.48 12.81 17.86
N GLY A 319 19.11 12.41 18.97
CA GLY A 319 20.56 12.29 19.05
C GLY A 319 21.34 13.60 18.84
N PRO A 320 22.67 13.52 18.73
CA PRO A 320 23.53 14.67 18.46
C PRO A 320 23.26 15.39 17.13
N ASP A 321 22.82 14.68 16.08
CA ASP A 321 22.62 15.29 14.76
C ASP A 321 21.29 16.06 14.63
N GLN A 322 20.36 15.82 15.55
CA GLN A 322 19.02 16.41 15.58
C GLN A 322 18.19 16.10 14.33
N VAL A 323 18.50 15.03 13.60
CA VAL A 323 17.82 14.61 12.37
C VAL A 323 16.96 13.39 12.64
N PHE A 324 15.65 13.54 12.46
CA PHE A 324 14.71 12.43 12.63
C PHE A 324 14.98 11.28 11.64
N GLY A 325 14.96 10.05 12.14
CA GLY A 325 15.15 8.83 11.37
C GLY A 325 16.61 8.56 11.04
N SER A 326 17.55 9.11 11.81
CA SER A 326 18.98 8.84 11.74
C SER A 326 19.38 7.58 12.53
N GLN A 327 20.67 7.25 12.53
CA GLN A 327 21.24 6.08 13.21
C GLN A 327 21.44 6.32 14.71
N ASP A 328 21.62 7.58 15.10
CA ASP A 328 21.81 8.04 16.48
C ASP A 328 20.50 8.32 17.21
N ASP A 329 19.35 8.11 16.56
CA ASP A 329 18.05 8.15 17.20
C ASP A 329 17.94 7.10 18.33
N LEU A 330 17.75 7.55 19.58
CA LEU A 330 17.66 6.68 20.76
C LEU A 330 16.34 6.86 21.51
N VAL A 331 15.56 5.79 21.61
CA VAL A 331 14.34 5.77 22.42
C VAL A 331 14.70 5.48 23.88
N ASN A 332 14.57 6.49 24.75
CA ASN A 332 14.80 6.32 26.18
C ASN A 332 13.55 5.76 26.89
N PRO A 333 13.57 4.53 27.43
CA PRO A 333 12.40 3.95 28.10
C PRO A 333 12.07 4.61 29.44
N ALA A 334 12.90 5.52 29.96
CA ALA A 334 12.66 6.22 31.22
C ALA A 334 11.30 6.96 31.26
N LEU A 335 10.79 7.41 30.10
CA LEU A 335 9.47 8.04 29.99
C LEU A 335 8.33 7.10 30.43
N LEU A 336 8.54 5.79 30.36
CA LEU A 336 7.56 4.77 30.75
C LEU A 336 7.61 4.42 32.24
N GLY A 337 8.71 4.70 32.93
CA GLY A 337 8.98 4.18 34.28
C GLY A 337 7.98 4.61 35.36
N SER A 338 7.34 5.77 35.19
CA SER A 338 6.32 6.28 36.12
C SER A 338 4.87 5.96 35.70
N LEU A 339 4.67 5.30 34.56
CA LEU A 339 3.35 5.02 34.00
C LEU A 339 2.84 3.65 34.44
N SER A 340 1.52 3.46 34.41
CA SER A 340 0.91 2.17 34.74
C SER A 340 1.30 1.07 33.73
N PRO A 341 1.40 -0.21 34.14
CA PRO A 341 1.69 -1.32 33.23
C PRO A 341 0.73 -1.40 32.03
N GLU A 342 -0.53 -1.00 32.23
CA GLU A 342 -1.55 -0.96 31.17
C GLU A 342 -1.22 0.06 30.09
N ILE A 343 -0.71 1.25 30.46
CA ILE A 343 -0.27 2.26 29.50
C ILE A 343 1.01 1.80 28.81
N GLN A 344 1.95 1.22 29.55
CA GLN A 344 3.19 0.70 28.99
C GLN A 344 2.94 -0.40 27.94
N ALA A 345 1.94 -1.27 28.15
CA ALA A 345 1.57 -2.32 27.20
C ALA A 345 1.00 -1.79 25.87
N ARG A 346 0.53 -0.53 25.85
CA ARG A 346 -0.01 0.16 24.67
C ARG A 346 1.05 0.95 23.89
N VAL A 347 2.31 0.80 24.25
CA VAL A 347 3.45 1.48 23.63
C VAL A 347 4.41 0.45 23.06
N ASN A 348 5.08 0.79 21.97
CA ASN A 348 6.20 0.02 21.43
C ASN A 348 7.49 0.89 21.40
N LEU A 349 8.64 0.21 21.42
CA LEU A 349 9.97 0.83 21.41
C LEU A 349 10.69 0.60 20.05
N ALA A 350 9.94 0.57 18.94
CA ALA A 350 10.43 0.48 17.54
C ALA A 350 10.60 -0.91 16.88
N SER A 351 10.31 -2.02 17.56
CA SER A 351 10.55 -3.36 16.95
C SER A 351 9.57 -3.71 15.82
N GLU A 352 8.38 -3.08 15.78
CA GLU A 352 7.24 -3.49 14.95
C GLU A 352 6.70 -2.38 14.03
N ASP A 353 7.44 -1.28 13.89
CA ASP A 353 6.94 -0.09 13.18
C ASP A 353 6.50 -0.40 11.75
N LEU A 354 5.28 0.02 11.43
CA LEU A 354 4.72 0.06 10.09
C LEU A 354 5.03 1.42 9.46
N TRP A 355 5.48 1.45 8.21
CA TRP A 355 5.89 2.66 7.51
C TRP A 355 5.05 2.81 6.26
N ARG A 356 4.56 4.02 5.99
CA ARG A 356 3.96 4.34 4.71
C ARG A 356 5.07 4.76 3.75
N VAL A 357 5.02 4.28 2.52
CA VAL A 357 5.99 4.63 1.50
C VAL A 357 5.22 5.06 0.28
N THR A 358 5.39 6.32 -0.11
CA THR A 358 4.96 6.78 -1.42
C THR A 358 6.17 6.82 -2.33
N SER A 359 6.14 6.02 -3.39
CA SER A 359 7.15 6.02 -4.44
C SER A 359 6.51 6.40 -5.76
N THR A 360 7.08 7.39 -6.42
CA THR A 360 6.64 7.85 -7.74
C THR A 360 7.70 7.49 -8.77
N GLY A 361 7.30 6.70 -9.77
CA GLY A 361 8.11 6.35 -10.92
C GLY A 361 7.78 7.21 -12.14
N TYR A 362 8.82 7.59 -12.86
CA TYR A 362 8.77 8.39 -14.07
C TYR A 362 9.43 7.62 -15.21
N VAL A 363 8.73 7.51 -16.35
CA VAL A 363 9.26 6.92 -17.59
C VAL A 363 8.86 7.83 -18.75
N GLY A 364 9.82 8.59 -19.27
CA GLY A 364 9.53 9.70 -20.18
C GLY A 364 8.63 10.73 -19.49
N GLU A 365 7.45 10.96 -20.07
CA GLU A 365 6.43 11.87 -19.53
C GLU A 365 5.42 11.15 -18.61
N VAL A 366 5.43 9.82 -18.59
CA VAL A 366 4.47 9.04 -17.81
C VAL A 366 4.89 8.97 -16.35
N LYS A 367 4.00 9.40 -15.45
CA LYS A 367 4.17 9.38 -14.00
C LYS A 367 3.19 8.39 -13.35
N ARG A 368 3.70 7.49 -12.50
CA ARG A 368 2.87 6.58 -11.70
C ARG A 368 3.33 6.56 -10.25
N THR A 369 2.37 6.56 -9.33
CA THR A 369 2.63 6.60 -7.89
C THR A 369 2.11 5.33 -7.24
N VAL A 370 2.98 4.64 -6.51
CA VAL A 370 2.64 3.47 -5.70
C VAL A 370 2.78 3.85 -4.25
N VAL A 371 1.76 3.50 -3.46
CA VAL A 371 1.78 3.67 -2.01
C VAL A 371 1.74 2.28 -1.37
N ALA A 372 2.57 2.08 -0.36
CA ALA A 372 2.62 0.81 0.35
C ALA A 372 2.81 1.01 1.86
N LEU A 373 2.32 0.06 2.62
CA LEU A 373 2.59 -0.08 4.04
C LEU A 373 3.62 -1.19 4.21
N ILE A 374 4.79 -0.85 4.76
CA ILE A 374 5.91 -1.78 4.92
C ILE A 374 6.32 -1.94 6.38
N SER A 375 6.78 -3.12 6.74
CA SER A 375 7.56 -3.33 7.96
C SER A 375 8.97 -3.70 7.55
N ARG A 376 9.98 -3.22 8.29
CA ARG A 376 11.40 -3.52 8.03
C ARG A 376 11.93 -4.67 8.88
N ASN A 377 11.14 -5.15 9.84
CA ASN A 377 11.55 -6.19 10.77
C ASN A 377 10.39 -7.17 11.06
N PRO A 378 10.28 -8.29 10.33
CA PRO A 378 11.03 -8.63 9.11
C PRO A 378 10.64 -7.72 7.93
N PRO A 379 11.50 -7.56 6.90
CA PRO A 379 11.16 -6.81 5.69
C PRO A 379 9.96 -7.43 4.96
N GLN A 380 8.82 -6.73 4.97
CA GLN A 380 7.58 -7.19 4.34
C GLN A 380 6.70 -6.01 3.91
N VAL A 381 5.96 -6.21 2.82
CA VAL A 381 4.89 -5.30 2.38
C VAL A 381 3.56 -5.82 2.93
N LYS A 382 2.93 -5.06 3.84
CA LYS A 382 1.63 -5.44 4.43
C LYS A 382 0.45 -5.09 3.51
N ALA A 383 0.54 -3.96 2.82
CA ALA A 383 -0.46 -3.53 1.85
C ALA A 383 0.18 -2.67 0.76
N ARG A 384 -0.42 -2.66 -0.42
CA ARG A 384 0.06 -1.90 -1.57
C ARG A 384 -1.12 -1.50 -2.44
N TRP A 385 -1.13 -0.26 -2.90
CA TRP A 385 -2.06 0.22 -3.91
C TRP A 385 -1.40 1.24 -4.84
N VAL A 386 -1.94 1.36 -6.06
CA VAL A 386 -1.54 2.41 -6.99
C VAL A 386 -2.39 3.63 -6.70
N ARG A 387 -1.76 4.78 -6.48
CA ARG A 387 -2.48 6.05 -6.35
C ARG A 387 -2.81 6.53 -7.76
N GLU A 388 -4.10 6.60 -8.08
CA GLU A 388 -4.56 7.28 -9.29
C GLU A 388 -4.23 8.77 -9.15
N ASN A 389 -3.36 9.27 -10.04
CA ASN A 389 -3.18 10.70 -10.20
C ASN A 389 -4.47 11.22 -10.84
N ARG A 390 -5.41 11.72 -10.03
CA ARG A 390 -6.47 12.60 -10.54
C ARG A 390 -5.82 13.96 -10.71
N GLU A 391 -5.55 14.32 -11.96
CA GLU A 391 -5.21 15.69 -12.36
C GLU A 391 -6.44 16.60 -12.24
#